data_AF-R6PXE7-F1
#
_entry.id   AF-R6PXE7-F1
#
_cell.length_a   1.000
_cell.length_b   1.000
_cell.length_c   1.000
_cell.angle_alpha   90.00
_cell.angle_beta   90.00
_cell.angle_gamma   90.00
#
_symmetry.space_group_name_H-M   'P 1'
#
loop_
_entity.id
_entity.type
_entity.pdbx_description
1 polymer ?
#
loop_
_entity_poly.entity_id
_entity_poly.type
_entity_poly.pdbx_seq_one_letter_code
_entity_poly.pdbx_strand_id
1 'polypeptide(L)' 'MFKVMQQYGTAAQPATVYYCDDEADLQNIKSAPMGAQALVIHTGNIYIADSTGKFYPM' A
#
# COMPACT_ATOMS: atom_id res chain seq x y z
N MET A 1 -8.51 -2.56 -26.79
CA MET A 1 -7.91 -3.75 -26.15
C MET A 1 -6.85 -3.26 -25.17
N PHE A 2 -7.21 -3.08 -23.91
CA PHE A 2 -6.27 -2.63 -22.88
C PHE A 2 -5.45 -3.84 -22.43
N LYS A 3 -4.15 -3.81 -22.72
CA LYS A 3 -3.21 -4.85 -22.32
C LYS A 3 -2.94 -4.67 -20.82
N VAL A 4 -3.68 -5.38 -19.98
CA VAL A 4 -3.29 -5.57 -18.58
C VAL A 4 -2.00 -6.37 -18.64
N MET A 5 -0.86 -5.72 -18.44
CA MET A 5 0.41 -6.42 -18.25
C MET A 5 0.24 -7.28 -17.00
N GLN A 6 0.07 -8.59 -17.18
CA GLN A 6 0.31 -9.53 -16.09
C GLN A 6 1.74 -9.31 -15.62
N GLN A 7 1.87 -8.82 -14.39
CA GLN A 7 3.15 -8.50 -13.77
C GLN A 7 3.85 -9.83 -13.37
N TYR A 8 4.36 -10.55 -14.38
CA TYR A 8 5.25 -11.68 -14.18
C TYR A 8 6.59 -11.14 -13.66
N GLY A 9 6.77 -11.13 -12.35
CA GLY A 9 8.09 -10.84 -11.78
C GLY A 9 8.13 -10.46 -10.31
N THR A 10 7.02 -10.07 -9.69
CA THR A 10 7.02 -9.82 -8.24
C THR A 10 6.96 -11.15 -7.51
N ALA A 11 8.13 -11.66 -7.10
CA ALA A 11 8.22 -12.56 -5.96
C ALA A 11 7.24 -12.03 -4.90
N ALA A 12 6.34 -12.88 -4.41
CA ALA A 12 5.43 -12.54 -3.33
C ALA A 12 6.27 -12.25 -2.07
N GLN A 13 6.88 -11.06 -2.03
CA GLN A 13 7.48 -10.55 -0.82
C GLN A 13 6.37 -10.53 0.22
N PRO A 14 6.65 -10.92 1.47
CA PRO A 14 5.67 -10.80 2.53
C PRO A 14 5.05 -9.42 2.46
N ALA A 15 3.72 -9.36 2.30
CA ALA A 15 3.03 -8.09 2.19
C ALA A 15 3.37 -7.29 3.45
N THR A 16 4.06 -6.16 3.28
CA THR A 16 4.32 -5.26 4.40
C THR A 16 3.00 -4.61 4.75
N VAL A 17 2.51 -4.83 5.97
CA VAL A 17 1.25 -4.24 6.45
C VAL A 17 1.55 -3.28 7.60
N TYR A 18 1.14 -2.03 7.44
CA TYR A 18 1.17 -1.01 8.48
C TYR A 18 -0.21 -0.89 9.14
N TYR A 19 -0.20 -0.63 10.44
CA TYR A 19 -1.41 -0.35 11.21
C TYR A 19 -1.35 1.11 11.63
N CYS A 20 -2.34 1.88 11.22
CA CYS A 20 -2.47 3.31 11.46
C CYS A 20 -3.72 3.53 12.32
N ASP A 21 -3.68 4.46 13.26
CA ASP A 21 -4.90 4.83 13.98
C ASP A 21 -5.78 5.67 13.04
N ASP A 22 -5.17 6.68 12.40
CA ASP A 22 -5.84 7.64 11.51
C ASP A 22 -5.13 7.77 10.15
N GLU A 23 -5.80 8.37 9.15
CA GLU A 23 -5.20 8.61 7.82
C GLU A 23 -3.96 9.53 7.86
N ALA A 24 -3.83 10.38 8.89
CA ALA A 24 -2.67 11.24 9.07
C ALA A 24 -1.38 10.45 9.26
N ASP A 25 -1.46 9.25 9.85
CA ASP A 25 -0.29 8.39 10.10
C ASP A 25 0.35 7.87 8.82
N LEU A 26 -0.42 7.78 7.72
CA LEU A 26 0.10 7.41 6.41
C LEU A 26 1.23 8.35 5.95
N GLN A 27 1.20 9.61 6.39
CA GLN A 27 2.24 10.59 6.05
C GLN A 27 3.55 10.36 6.81
N ASN A 28 3.51 9.65 7.93
CA ASN A 28 4.68 9.33 8.76
C ASN A 28 5.46 8.13 8.22
N ILE A 29 4.82 7.27 7.42
CA ILE A 29 5.47 6.14 6.77
C ILE A 29 6.30 6.66 5.61
N LYS A 30 7.63 6.59 5.73
CA LYS A 30 8.57 6.97 4.66
C LYS A 30 9.07 5.72 3.96
N SER A 31 9.14 5.78 2.63
CA SER A 31 9.72 4.73 1.78
C SER A 31 9.06 3.36 1.92
N ALA A 32 7.72 3.33 2.04
CA ALA A 32 6.97 2.07 1.98
C ALA A 32 7.27 1.34 0.66
N PRO A 33 7.51 0.02 0.68
CA PRO A 33 7.70 -0.73 -0.56
C PRO A 33 6.40 -0.72 -1.37
N MET A 34 6.52 -0.75 -2.70
CA MET A 34 5.38 -0.84 -3.60
C MET A 34 4.50 -2.04 -3.25
N GLY A 35 3.21 -1.82 -3.13
CA GLY A 35 2.25 -2.86 -2.75
C GLY A 35 2.17 -3.12 -1.24
N ALA A 36 2.91 -2.37 -0.41
CA ALA A 36 2.65 -2.35 1.02
C ALA A 36 1.21 -1.89 1.29
N GLN A 37 0.58 -2.49 2.29
CA GLN A 37 -0.77 -2.13 2.71
C GLN A 37 -0.72 -1.34 4.01
N ALA A 38 -1.67 -0.44 4.20
CA ALA A 38 -1.91 0.21 5.48
C ALA A 38 -3.39 0.09 5.85
N LEU A 39 -3.67 -0.44 7.03
CA LEU A 39 -5.01 -0.48 7.61
C LEU A 39 -5.15 0.72 8.55
N VAL A 40 -6.08 1.63 8.24
CA VAL A 40 -6.49 2.70 9.14
C VAL A 40 -7.59 2.15 10.05
N ILE A 41 -7.26 1.90 11.31
CA ILE A 41 -8.09 1.13 12.25
C ILE A 41 -9.38 1.89 12.58
N HIS A 42 -9.31 3.22 12.75
CA HIS A 42 -10.48 4.02 13.10
C HIS A 42 -11.59 3.93 12.03
N THR A 43 -11.21 3.91 10.75
CA THR A 43 -12.15 3.90 9.63
C THR A 43 -12.35 2.50 9.03
N GLY A 44 -11.43 1.57 9.29
CA GLY A 44 -11.38 0.27 8.62
C GLY A 44 -10.89 0.34 7.17
N ASN A 45 -10.42 1.51 6.71
CA ASN A 45 -9.98 1.69 5.33
C ASN A 45 -8.61 1.04 5.08
N ILE A 46 -8.45 0.45 3.91
CA ILE A 46 -7.18 -0.13 3.46
C ILE A 46 -6.60 0.76 2.37
N TYR A 47 -5.31 1.05 2.48
CA TYR A 47 -4.54 1.79 1.49
C TYR A 47 -3.42 0.92 0.94
N ILE A 48 -3.01 1.18 -0.30
CA ILE A 48 -1.88 0.53 -0.95
C ILE A 48 -0.83 1.57 -1.37
N ALA A 49 0.44 1.26 -1.12
CA ALA A 49 1.57 2.10 -1.50
C ALA A 49 1.91 1.91 -2.98
N ASP A 50 2.13 3.02 -3.70
CA ASP A 50 2.70 3.02 -5.04
C ASP A 50 4.24 2.81 -5.02
N SER A 51 4.87 2.86 -6.19
CA SER A 51 6.33 2.72 -6.32
C SER A 51 7.14 3.85 -5.69
N THR A 52 6.51 4.95 -5.30
CA THR A 52 7.12 6.08 -4.58
C THR A 52 6.92 5.98 -3.07
N GLY A 53 6.21 4.96 -2.60
CA GLY A 53 5.86 4.76 -1.19
C GLY A 53 4.70 5.61 -0.71
N LYS A 54 3.91 6.17 -1.64
CA LYS A 54 2.72 6.97 -1.30
C LYS A 54 1.48 6.08 -1.29
N PHE A 55 0.68 6.23 -0.24
CA PHE A 55 -0.54 5.46 -0.02
C PHE A 55 -1.76 6.05 -0.74
N TYR A 56 -2.57 5.18 -1.34
CA TYR A 56 -3.85 5.50 -1.96
C TYR A 56 -4.91 4.49 -1.51
N PRO A 57 -6.19 4.90 -1.38
CA PRO A 57 -7.26 3.99 -1.01
C PRO A 57 -7.37 2.84 -2.03
N MET A 58 -7.55 1.62 -1.53
CA MET A 58 -7.84 0.43 -2.35
C MET A 58 -9.30 0.34 -2.78
#